data_AF-A0A6N9RGI5-F1
#
_entry.id   AF-A0A6N9RGI5-F1
#
_cell.length_a   1.000
_cell.length_b   1.000
_cell.length_c   1.000
_cell.angle_alpha   90.00
_cell.angle_beta   90.00
_cell.angle_gamma   90.00
#
_symmetry.space_group_name_H-M   'P 1'
#
loop_
_entity.id
_entity.type
_entity.pdbx_description
1 polymer ?
#
loop_
_entity_poly.entity_id
_entity_poly.type
_entity_poly.pdbx_seq_one_letter_code
_entity_poly.pdbx_strand_id
1 'polypeptide(L)'
;MLKSLLKGMDNQIASFTKILQKKRSPIQIGPDGSAQGFLYKAGFSSIGNMQSPEAKIAHILKEYVSLRGYDLNSQISVIEHRVFGKNCLASDPSFDSIEEWMAWRVPRAFDNHRFYQCDGWDLNFYKFARERAVEHFV
;
A
#
# COMPACT_ATOMS: atom_id res chain seq x y z
N MET A 1 -16.67 -20.64 7.63
CA MET A 1 -15.18 -20.65 7.51
C MET A 1 -14.64 -19.55 6.60
N LEU A 2 -15.15 -19.35 5.37
CA LEU A 2 -14.65 -18.30 4.45
C LEU A 2 -14.62 -16.88 5.07
N LYS A 3 -15.68 -16.48 5.77
CA LYS A 3 -15.75 -15.18 6.47
C LYS A 3 -14.69 -14.99 7.55
N SER A 4 -14.22 -16.06 8.19
CA SER A 4 -13.18 -15.99 9.21
C SER A 4 -11.79 -15.82 8.60
N LEU A 5 -11.54 -16.44 7.44
CA LEU A 5 -10.29 -16.30 6.69
C LEU A 5 -10.17 -14.89 6.10
N LEU A 6 -11.25 -14.37 5.51
CA LEU A 6 -11.31 -12.99 5.02
C LEU A 6 -11.08 -11.99 6.16
N LYS A 7 -11.70 -12.20 7.33
CA LYS A 7 -11.51 -11.35 8.52
C LYS A 7 -10.07 -11.42 9.07
N GLY A 8 -9.41 -12.58 8.99
CA GLY A 8 -7.99 -12.73 9.34
C GLY A 8 -7.05 -12.01 8.35
N MET A 9 -7.37 -12.09 7.06
CA MET A 9 -6.63 -11.38 6.00
C MET A 9 -6.72 -9.86 6.16
N ASP A 10 -7.91 -9.34 6.48
CA ASP A 10 -8.15 -7.93 6.74
C ASP A 10 -7.38 -7.44 7.99
N ASN A 11 -7.24 -8.28 9.01
CA ASN A 11 -6.50 -7.95 10.24
C ASN A 11 -4.98 -7.81 10.02
N GLN A 12 -4.38 -8.65 9.18
CA GLN A 12 -2.96 -8.55 8.83
C GLN A 12 -2.67 -7.28 8.03
N ILE A 13 -3.52 -6.97 7.04
CA ILE A 13 -3.40 -5.75 6.25
C ILE A 13 -3.57 -4.52 7.15
N ALA A 14 -4.61 -4.49 7.97
CA ALA A 14 -4.87 -3.36 8.87
C ALA A 14 -3.74 -3.12 9.89
N SER A 15 -3.14 -4.19 10.43
CA SER A 15 -2.00 -4.06 11.35
C SER A 15 -0.76 -3.54 10.62
N PHE A 16 -0.49 -4.01 9.40
CA PHE A 16 0.63 -3.52 8.60
C PHE A 16 0.44 -2.06 8.17
N THR A 17 -0.77 -1.65 7.78
CA THR A 17 -1.12 -0.26 7.48
C THR A 17 -0.72 0.67 8.63
N LYS A 18 -0.99 0.27 9.87
CA LYS A 18 -0.60 1.06 11.06
C LYS A 18 0.91 1.18 11.23
N ILE A 19 1.67 0.13 10.89
CA ILE A 19 3.15 0.17 10.90
C ILE A 19 3.65 1.22 9.90
N LEU A 20 3.09 1.20 8.68
CA LEU A 20 3.44 2.15 7.63
C LEU A 20 3.08 3.59 8.01
N GLN A 21 1.87 3.83 8.52
CA GLN A 21 1.43 5.13 9.00
C GLN A 21 2.34 5.67 10.12
N LYS A 22 2.76 4.81 11.06
CA LYS A 22 3.69 5.20 12.13
C LYS A 22 5.07 5.58 11.60
N LYS A 23 5.57 4.87 10.58
CA LYS A 23 6.87 5.16 9.96
C LYS A 23 6.88 6.51 9.24
N ARG A 24 5.74 6.90 8.66
CA ARG A 24 5.59 8.12 7.85
C ARG A 24 5.32 9.40 8.67
N SER A 25 5.29 9.32 9.99
CA SER A 25 4.89 10.46 10.83
C SER A 25 5.85 11.67 10.73
N PRO A 26 5.35 12.93 10.71
CA PRO A 26 3.96 13.31 11.00
C PRO A 26 3.01 13.06 9.82
N ILE A 27 1.97 12.26 10.09
CA ILE A 27 0.99 11.80 9.09
C ILE A 27 0.27 13.02 8.47
N GLN A 28 0.41 13.23 7.16
CA GLN A 28 -0.50 14.12 6.43
C GLN A 28 -1.90 13.49 6.39
N ILE A 29 -2.85 14.20 7.00
CA ILE A 29 -4.23 13.77 7.25
C ILE A 29 -5.09 14.04 6.00
N GLY A 30 -5.05 13.14 5.01
CA GLY A 30 -5.95 13.16 3.85
C GLY A 30 -6.01 14.48 3.07
N PRO A 31 -6.90 14.61 2.07
CA PRO A 31 -7.17 15.90 1.45
C PRO A 31 -7.70 16.89 2.50
N ASP A 32 -7.15 18.11 2.55
CA ASP A 32 -7.66 19.23 3.35
C ASP A 32 -9.15 19.43 3.02
N GLY A 33 -10.04 18.99 3.91
CA GLY A 33 -11.50 19.08 3.75
C GLY A 33 -12.24 17.79 3.37
N SER A 34 -11.56 16.65 3.20
CA SER A 34 -12.24 15.38 2.98
C SER A 34 -12.88 14.81 4.25
N ALA A 35 -14.06 14.19 4.12
CA ALA A 35 -14.72 13.47 5.22
C ALA A 35 -13.81 12.40 5.85
N GLN A 36 -12.87 11.85 5.09
CA GLN A 36 -11.87 10.90 5.58
C GLN A 36 -10.90 11.55 6.58
N GLY A 37 -10.38 12.76 6.30
CA GLY A 37 -9.53 13.49 7.24
C GLY A 37 -10.24 13.85 8.57
N PHE A 38 -11.55 14.12 8.50
CA PHE A 38 -12.39 14.31 9.68
C PHE A 38 -12.60 13.01 10.47
N LEU A 39 -12.87 11.88 9.80
CA LEU A 39 -13.02 10.57 10.46
C LEU A 39 -11.74 10.09 11.14
N TYR A 40 -10.57 10.38 10.57
CA TYR A 40 -9.28 10.13 11.22
C TYR A 40 -9.07 11.00 12.46
N LYS A 41 -9.39 12.30 12.41
CA LYS A 41 -9.33 13.20 13.58
C LYS A 41 -10.33 12.82 14.68
N ALA A 42 -11.48 12.26 14.30
CA ALA A 42 -12.56 11.85 15.21
C ALA A 42 -12.38 10.43 15.79
N GLY A 43 -11.26 9.74 15.53
CA GLY A 43 -10.99 8.41 16.09
C GLY A 43 -11.68 7.23 15.38
N PHE A 44 -12.43 7.49 14.31
CA PHE A 44 -13.07 6.47 13.45
C PHE A 44 -12.09 5.89 12.42
N SER A 45 -10.90 5.51 12.89
CA SER A 45 -9.77 5.06 12.08
C SER A 45 -10.04 3.80 11.25
N SER A 46 -11.01 2.95 11.60
CA SER A 46 -11.15 1.64 10.94
C SER A 46 -11.69 1.71 9.50
N ILE A 47 -12.55 2.68 9.17
CA ILE A 47 -13.21 2.77 7.85
C ILE A 47 -12.33 3.55 6.85
N GLY A 48 -11.64 4.61 7.29
CA GLY A 48 -10.69 5.35 6.47
C GLY A 48 -9.37 4.63 6.20
N ASN A 49 -9.05 3.59 6.99
CA ASN A 49 -7.81 2.81 6.83
C ASN A 49 -7.82 1.92 5.58
N MET A 50 -8.96 1.39 5.13
CA MET A 50 -8.97 0.47 3.96
C MET A 50 -8.77 1.17 2.61
N GLN A 51 -8.93 2.49 2.54
CA GLN A 51 -8.78 3.27 1.32
C GLN A 51 -7.56 4.20 1.34
N SER A 52 -6.64 4.07 2.29
CA SER A 52 -5.43 4.89 2.30
C SER A 52 -4.34 4.36 1.35
N PRO A 53 -3.41 5.22 0.89
CA PRO A 53 -2.24 4.77 0.16
C PRO A 53 -1.43 3.71 0.92
N GLU A 54 -1.29 3.84 2.24
CA GLU A 54 -0.59 2.87 3.08
C GLU A 54 -1.28 1.50 3.10
N ALA A 55 -2.61 1.44 3.13
CA ALA A 55 -3.31 0.16 3.06
C ALA A 55 -3.22 -0.50 1.69
N LYS A 56 -3.15 0.32 0.63
CA LYS A 56 -2.89 -0.20 -0.71
C LYS A 56 -1.49 -0.79 -0.80
N ILE A 57 -0.49 -0.13 -0.22
CA ILE A 57 0.88 -0.66 -0.10
C ILE A 57 0.91 -1.95 0.73
N ALA A 58 0.18 -2.02 1.84
CA ALA A 58 0.06 -3.24 2.63
C ALA A 58 -0.52 -4.41 1.80
N HIS A 59 -1.54 -4.14 0.97
CA HIS A 59 -2.12 -5.15 0.10
C HIS A 59 -1.15 -5.59 -1.01
N ILE A 60 -0.47 -4.64 -1.66
CA ILE A 60 0.60 -4.91 -2.64
C ILE A 60 1.64 -5.85 -2.04
N LEU A 61 2.16 -5.50 -0.86
CA LEU A 61 3.27 -6.20 -0.26
C LEU A 61 2.90 -7.59 0.25
N LYS A 62 1.64 -7.76 0.67
CA LYS A 62 1.11 -9.09 0.98
C LYS A 62 1.11 -9.99 -0.25
N GLU A 63 0.62 -9.50 -1.39
CA GLU A 63 0.65 -10.25 -2.65
C GLU A 63 2.10 -10.51 -3.09
N TYR A 64 2.97 -9.50 -3.05
CA TYR A 64 4.41 -9.62 -3.35
C TYR A 64 5.09 -10.75 -2.55
N VAL A 65 4.89 -10.78 -1.23
CA VAL A 65 5.47 -11.84 -0.36
C VAL A 65 4.92 -13.22 -0.72
N SER A 66 3.64 -13.31 -1.08
CA SER A 66 3.01 -14.57 -1.52
C SER A 66 3.52 -15.06 -2.88
N LEU A 67 4.02 -14.15 -3.73
CA LEU A 67 4.47 -14.40 -5.09
C LEU A 67 6.00 -14.44 -5.22
N ARG A 68 6.75 -14.53 -4.11
CA ARG A 68 8.22 -14.50 -4.08
C ARG A 68 8.95 -15.53 -4.97
N GLY A 69 8.25 -16.53 -5.49
CA GLY A 69 8.79 -17.51 -6.45
C GLY A 69 8.72 -17.10 -7.93
N TYR A 70 8.03 -16.00 -8.26
CA TYR A 70 7.93 -15.47 -9.62
C TYR A 70 8.97 -14.37 -9.85
N ASP A 71 9.30 -14.08 -11.11
CA ASP A 71 10.12 -12.91 -11.44
C ASP A 71 9.36 -11.60 -11.18
N LEU A 72 10.08 -10.49 -11.05
CA LEU A 72 9.50 -9.19 -10.68
C LEU A 72 8.39 -8.73 -11.64
N ASN A 73 8.55 -8.93 -12.95
CA ASN A 73 7.56 -8.49 -13.94
C ASN A 73 6.28 -9.31 -13.81
N SER A 74 6.41 -10.63 -13.65
CA SER A 74 5.26 -11.51 -13.38
C SER A 74 4.56 -11.13 -12.07
N GLN A 75 5.33 -10.84 -11.00
CA GLN A 75 4.77 -10.39 -9.73
C GLN A 75 3.98 -9.09 -9.91
N ILE A 76 4.59 -8.06 -10.52
CA ILE A 76 3.95 -6.76 -10.77
C ILE A 76 2.66 -6.94 -11.57
N SER A 77 2.68 -7.75 -12.65
CA SER A 77 1.50 -7.98 -13.48
C SER A 77 0.34 -8.60 -12.69
N VAL A 78 0.63 -9.58 -11.82
CA VAL A 78 -0.39 -10.23 -11.00
C VAL A 78 -0.91 -9.27 -9.92
N ILE A 79 -0.03 -8.50 -9.28
CA ILE A 79 -0.39 -7.52 -8.26
C ILE A 79 -1.28 -6.42 -8.86
N GLU A 80 -0.93 -5.89 -10.04
CA GLU A 80 -1.71 -4.86 -10.72
C GLU A 80 -3.15 -5.34 -10.95
N HIS A 81 -3.29 -6.58 -11.41
CA HIS A 81 -4.60 -7.20 -11.63
C HIS A 81 -5.37 -7.40 -10.33
N ARG A 82 -4.76 -7.99 -9.30
CA ARG A 82 -5.47 -8.34 -8.06
C ARG A 82 -5.77 -7.16 -7.15
N VAL A 83 -4.87 -6.16 -7.10
CA VAL A 83 -4.96 -5.05 -6.15
C VAL A 83 -5.63 -3.82 -6.75
N PHE A 84 -5.47 -3.60 -8.06
CA PHE A 84 -6.02 -2.44 -8.76
C PHE A 84 -7.08 -2.80 -9.80
N GLY A 85 -7.27 -4.07 -10.13
CA GLY A 85 -8.23 -4.50 -11.16
C GLY A 85 -7.81 -4.10 -12.58
N LYS A 86 -6.52 -3.84 -12.80
CA LYS A 86 -5.97 -3.38 -14.08
C LYS A 86 -4.89 -4.33 -14.56
N ASN A 87 -4.66 -4.38 -15.87
CA ASN A 87 -3.51 -5.08 -16.43
C ASN A 87 -2.39 -4.06 -16.66
N CYS A 88 -1.14 -4.48 -16.51
CA CYS A 88 0.01 -3.68 -16.95
C CYS A 88 -0.12 -3.41 -18.45
N LEU A 89 0.08 -2.16 -18.85
CA LEU A 89 0.11 -1.79 -20.26
C LEU A 89 1.50 -2.05 -20.82
N ALA A 90 1.59 -2.38 -22.11
CA ALA A 90 2.89 -2.53 -22.80
C ALA A 90 3.71 -1.22 -22.81
N SER A 91 3.05 -0.08 -22.61
CA SER A 91 3.66 1.25 -22.50
C SER A 91 4.13 1.61 -21.08
N ASP A 92 3.86 0.78 -20.08
CA ASP A 92 4.30 1.05 -18.71
C ASP A 92 5.84 0.94 -18.62
N PRO A 93 6.48 1.71 -17.74
CA PRO A 93 7.93 1.62 -17.55
C PRO A 93 8.34 0.22 -17.06
N SER A 94 9.57 -0.17 -17.35
CA SER A 94 10.23 -1.25 -16.61
C SER A 94 10.74 -0.74 -15.26
N PHE A 95 10.79 -1.62 -14.28
CA PHE A 95 11.26 -1.30 -12.93
C PHE A 95 12.29 -2.33 -12.50
N ASP A 96 13.36 -1.88 -11.83
CA ASP A 96 14.41 -2.77 -11.33
C ASP A 96 14.06 -3.33 -9.94
N SER A 97 13.06 -2.73 -9.28
CA SER A 97 12.60 -3.13 -7.96
C SER A 97 11.11 -2.90 -7.73
N ILE A 98 10.52 -3.62 -6.77
CA ILE A 98 9.12 -3.43 -6.38
C ILE A 98 8.91 -2.05 -5.74
N GLU A 99 9.93 -1.49 -5.09
CA GLU A 99 9.90 -0.17 -4.47
C GLU A 99 9.76 0.95 -5.49
N GLU A 100 10.52 0.90 -6.58
CA GLU A 100 10.41 1.86 -7.68
C GLU A 100 9.04 1.78 -8.34
N TRP A 101 8.56 0.56 -8.59
CA TRP A 101 7.21 0.36 -9.11
C TRP A 101 6.15 0.91 -8.16
N MET A 102 6.22 0.67 -6.85
CA MET A 102 5.29 1.23 -5.88
C MET A 102 5.34 2.76 -5.83
N ALA A 103 6.54 3.35 -5.85
CA ALA A 103 6.74 4.79 -5.87
C ALA A 103 6.15 5.45 -7.13
N TRP A 104 6.18 4.75 -8.27
CA TRP A 104 5.52 5.19 -9.50
C TRP A 104 4.00 4.96 -9.46
N ARG A 105 3.57 3.79 -9.00
CA ARG A 105 2.19 3.31 -9.18
C ARG A 105 1.21 3.88 -8.16
N VAL A 106 1.61 3.97 -6.89
CA VAL A 106 0.73 4.37 -5.79
C VAL A 106 0.25 5.82 -5.97
N PRO A 107 1.09 6.82 -6.29
CA PRO A 107 0.61 8.18 -6.54
C PRO A 107 -0.45 8.27 -7.66
N ARG A 108 -0.31 7.44 -8.70
CA ARG A 108 -1.28 7.36 -9.81
C ARG A 108 -2.61 6.71 -9.42
N ALA A 109 -2.62 5.88 -8.36
CA ALA A 109 -3.87 5.34 -7.81
C ALA A 109 -4.59 6.33 -6.90
N PHE A 110 -3.88 7.34 -6.39
CA PHE A 110 -4.34 8.28 -5.38
C PHE A 110 -4.00 9.71 -5.81
N ASP A 111 -4.49 10.12 -6.96
CA ASP A 111 -4.29 11.46 -7.55
C ASP A 111 -4.68 12.62 -6.62
N ASN A 112 -5.58 12.36 -5.67
CA ASN A 112 -6.04 13.32 -4.66
C ASN A 112 -5.15 13.37 -3.40
N HIS A 113 -4.07 12.60 -3.32
CA HIS A 113 -3.13 12.60 -2.19
C HIS A 113 -1.80 13.26 -2.57
N ARG A 114 -1.17 13.93 -1.59
CA ARG A 114 0.16 14.52 -1.75
C ARG A 114 1.22 13.46 -1.44
N PHE A 115 2.13 13.26 -2.38
CA PHE A 115 3.26 12.33 -2.28
C PHE A 115 4.59 13.09 -2.30
N TYR A 116 4.82 13.93 -1.29
CA TYR A 116 6.09 14.63 -1.15
C TYR A 116 7.06 13.87 -0.24
N GLN A 117 8.34 13.94 -0.57
CA GLN A 117 9.41 13.36 0.25
C GLN A 117 9.43 13.93 1.67
N CYS A 118 9.11 15.21 1.87
CA CYS A 118 9.03 15.82 3.20
C CYS A 118 7.93 15.19 4.08
N ASP A 119 6.95 14.53 3.46
CA ASP A 119 5.84 13.84 4.14
C ASP A 119 6.11 12.32 4.25
N GLY A 120 7.36 11.90 4.13
CA GLY A 120 7.81 10.52 4.26
C GLY A 120 7.50 9.62 3.07
N TRP A 121 7.07 10.18 1.93
CA TRP A 121 6.89 9.44 0.67
C TRP A 121 8.19 9.43 -0.12
N ASP A 122 9.14 8.59 0.28
CA ASP A 122 10.42 8.42 -0.41
C ASP A 122 10.75 6.95 -0.64
N LEU A 123 11.80 6.70 -1.44
CA LEU A 123 12.21 5.33 -1.76
C LEU A 123 12.65 4.54 -0.51
N ASN A 124 13.16 5.22 0.54
CA ASN A 124 13.55 4.56 1.78
C ASN A 124 12.33 4.05 2.57
N PHE A 125 11.21 4.77 2.52
CA PHE A 125 9.94 4.30 3.06
C PHE A 125 9.46 3.03 2.35
N TYR A 126 9.51 2.98 1.02
CA TYR A 126 9.12 1.79 0.26
C TYR A 126 10.05 0.60 0.52
N LYS A 127 11.37 0.84 0.65
CA LYS A 127 12.36 -0.19 1.02
C LYS A 127 12.07 -0.76 2.41
N PHE A 128 11.86 0.13 3.40
CA PHE A 128 11.44 -0.26 4.73
C PHE A 128 10.15 -1.08 4.71
N ALA A 129 9.16 -0.65 3.93
CA ALA A 129 7.89 -1.36 3.80
C ALA A 129 8.10 -2.78 3.23
N ARG A 130 8.89 -2.93 2.16
CA ARG A 130 9.22 -4.24 1.58
C ARG A 130 9.91 -5.15 2.59
N GLU A 131 10.95 -4.67 3.26
CA GLU A 131 11.70 -5.46 4.26
C GLU A 131 10.80 -5.92 5.39
N ARG A 132 10.00 -5.00 5.94
CA ARG A 132 9.11 -5.31 7.06
C ARG A 132 7.96 -6.24 6.65
N ALA A 133 7.53 -6.21 5.39
CA ALA A 133 6.47 -7.07 4.88
C ALA A 133 6.88 -8.54 4.88
N VAL A 134 8.15 -8.84 4.56
CA VAL A 134 8.68 -10.21 4.57
C VAL A 134 8.62 -10.81 5.97
N GLU A 135 8.73 -10.01 7.03
CA GLU A 135 8.63 -10.48 8.42
C GLU A 135 7.17 -10.57 8.90
N HIS A 136 6.28 -9.74 8.36
CA HIS A 136 4.91 -9.58 8.86
C HIS A 136 3.87 -10.47 8.18
N PHE A 137 4.06 -10.80 6.90
CA PHE A 137 3.10 -11.58 6.11
C PHE A 137 3.50 -13.05 5.90
N VAL A 138 4.40 -13.58 6.75
CA VAL A 138 4.77 -15.01 6.76
C VAL A 138 3.64 -15.88 7.29
#